data_AF-A0A6B0WDF4-F1
#
_entry.id   AF-A0A6B0WDF4-F1
#
_cell.length_a   1.000
_cell.length_b   1.000
_cell.length_c   1.000
_cell.angle_alpha   90.00
_cell.angle_beta   90.00
_cell.angle_gamma   90.00
#
_symmetry.space_group_name_H-M   'P 1'
#
loop_
_entity.id
_entity.type
_entity.pdbx_description
1 polymer ?
#
loop_
_entity_poly.entity_id
_entity_poly.type
_entity_poly.pdbx_seq_one_letter_code
_entity_poly.pdbx_strand_id
1 'polypeptide(L)'
;MLLDEKPLTVGPDVGSPVTRWLLAAQISEAFDIDALLPLTRWQVATQYLGLGFTHILPKGLDHILFVLGLFLLSTRLKPLLLQVTAFTAAHTLTLALTIYGVFSLPPSMVEPLIALSIAYVAVENLLTSELQPSRVVLVFAFGLLHGMGFAGVLADLGLPRSEFVTALLTFNVGVEAGQLAVIAAASAVVLGVRDRPWYRPRVVVPLSLAIAGVGLFWTVERVVG
;
A
#
# COMPACT_ATOMS: atom_id res chain seq x y z
N MET A 1 35.06 25.99 -29.58
CA MET A 1 34.16 24.84 -29.32
C MET A 1 32.74 25.34 -29.52
N LEU A 2 32.21 25.18 -30.73
CA LEU A 2 30.84 25.61 -31.05
C LEU A 2 29.90 24.50 -30.55
N LEU A 3 29.26 24.74 -29.41
CA LEU A 3 28.07 23.98 -29.02
C LEU A 3 26.98 24.34 -30.04
N ASP A 4 26.25 23.34 -30.54
CA ASP A 4 25.12 23.60 -31.44
C ASP A 4 24.08 24.46 -30.70
N GLU A 5 23.67 25.59 -31.27
CA GLU A 5 22.89 26.62 -30.54
C GLU A 5 21.43 26.21 -30.29
N LYS A 6 20.99 25.06 -30.81
CA LYS A 6 19.63 24.55 -30.68
C LYS A 6 19.64 23.10 -30.20
N PRO A 7 19.36 22.83 -28.91
CA PRO A 7 19.27 21.45 -28.43
C PRO A 7 18.08 20.74 -29.08
N LEU A 8 18.24 19.46 -29.36
CA LEU A 8 17.13 18.64 -29.82
C LEU A 8 16.30 18.25 -28.61
N THR A 9 15.07 18.76 -28.54
CA THR A 9 14.10 18.42 -27.51
C THR A 9 13.07 17.46 -28.10
N VAL A 10 13.00 16.25 -27.57
CA VAL A 10 12.01 15.25 -27.95
C VAL A 10 11.28 14.82 -26.68
N GLY A 11 9.95 14.85 -26.72
CA GLY A 11 9.11 14.44 -25.61
C GLY A 11 7.72 14.09 -26.13
N PRO A 12 6.94 13.29 -25.39
CA PRO A 12 5.54 13.07 -25.72
C PRO A 12 4.75 14.34 -25.44
N ASP A 13 3.52 14.46 -25.97
CA ASP A 13 2.56 15.47 -25.50
C ASP A 13 2.27 15.32 -23.98
N VAL A 14 2.59 14.15 -23.40
CA VAL A 14 2.45 13.79 -21.99
C VAL A 14 3.73 13.08 -21.49
N GLY A 15 4.58 13.76 -20.73
CA GLY A 15 5.81 13.23 -20.13
C GLY A 15 6.88 14.32 -19.90
N SER A 16 7.99 14.00 -19.24
CA SER A 16 9.11 14.95 -19.09
C SER A 16 9.92 15.02 -20.39
N PRO A 17 10.08 16.20 -21.02
CA PRO A 17 10.85 16.32 -22.25
C PRO A 17 12.32 15.99 -22.00
N VAL A 18 12.92 15.19 -22.88
CA VAL A 18 14.36 14.90 -22.85
C VAL A 18 15.05 15.91 -23.74
N THR A 19 15.94 16.71 -23.15
CA THR A 19 16.76 17.69 -23.88
C THR A 19 18.18 17.14 -23.97
N ARG A 20 18.70 16.99 -25.19
CA ARG A 20 20.10 16.61 -25.40
C ARG A 20 20.83 17.65 -26.25
N TRP A 21 22.04 17.97 -25.81
CA TRP A 21 22.97 18.80 -26.55
C TRP A 21 23.91 17.91 -27.34
N LEU A 22 23.98 18.12 -28.64
CA LEU A 22 24.94 17.43 -29.50
C LEU A 22 26.18 18.30 -29.66
N LEU A 23 27.36 17.68 -29.55
CA LEU A 23 28.62 18.31 -29.93
C LEU A 23 28.88 18.01 -31.40
N ALA A 24 29.41 19.00 -32.12
CA ALA A 24 29.55 18.98 -33.58
C ALA A 24 30.09 17.64 -34.13
N ALA A 25 29.40 17.09 -35.12
CA ALA A 25 29.63 15.80 -35.79
C ALA A 25 29.29 14.51 -35.02
N GLN A 26 28.66 14.59 -33.83
CA GLN A 26 28.07 13.42 -33.19
C GLN A 26 26.69 13.09 -33.77
N ILE A 27 26.47 11.81 -34.09
CA ILE A 27 25.13 11.28 -34.36
C ILE A 27 24.46 11.07 -33.00
N SER A 28 23.22 11.53 -32.83
CA SER A 28 22.45 11.23 -31.62
C SER A 28 22.30 9.72 -31.46
N GLU A 29 22.36 9.22 -30.22
CA GLU A 29 21.84 7.87 -29.94
C GLU A 29 20.40 7.77 -30.46
N ALA A 30 20.01 6.60 -30.94
CA ALA A 30 18.64 6.36 -31.36
C ALA A 30 17.70 6.69 -30.19
N PHE A 31 16.75 7.59 -30.42
CA PHE A 31 15.68 7.81 -29.47
C PHE A 31 14.79 6.58 -29.49
N ASP A 32 14.59 6.00 -28.31
CA ASP A 32 13.59 4.97 -28.13
C ASP A 32 12.20 5.64 -28.17
N ILE A 33 11.58 5.64 -29.34
CA ILE A 33 10.26 6.24 -29.55
C ILE A 33 9.20 5.41 -28.83
N ASP A 34 9.43 4.12 -28.60
CA ASP A 34 8.50 3.26 -27.87
C ASP A 34 8.43 3.69 -26.40
N ALA A 35 9.51 4.23 -25.83
CA ALA A 35 9.52 4.85 -24.51
C ALA A 35 8.76 6.18 -24.44
N LEU A 36 8.41 6.78 -25.59
CA LEU A 36 7.62 8.01 -25.69
C LEU A 36 6.13 7.73 -25.96
N LEU A 37 5.76 6.48 -26.27
CA LEU A 37 4.36 6.13 -26.45
C LEU A 37 3.65 6.06 -25.09
N PRO A 38 2.44 6.64 -24.94
CA PRO A 38 1.68 6.49 -23.71
C PRO A 38 1.40 5.01 -23.45
N LEU A 39 1.59 4.57 -22.21
CA LEU A 39 1.32 3.19 -21.81
C LEU A 39 -0.13 2.83 -22.19
N THR A 40 -0.30 1.65 -22.80
CA THR A 40 -1.63 1.11 -23.03
C THR A 40 -2.32 0.83 -21.69
N ARG A 41 -3.66 0.85 -21.68
CA ARG A 41 -4.46 0.50 -20.49
C ARG A 41 -4.04 -0.81 -19.84
N TRP A 42 -3.65 -1.79 -20.65
CA TRP A 42 -3.23 -3.10 -20.15
C TRP A 42 -1.81 -3.05 -19.54
N GLN A 43 -0.90 -2.28 -20.11
CA GLN A 43 0.40 -2.04 -19.47
C GLN A 43 0.23 -1.30 -18.14
N VAL A 44 -0.63 -0.27 -18.08
CA VAL A 44 -0.95 0.41 -16.82
C VAL A 44 -1.54 -0.58 -15.82
N ALA A 45 -2.56 -1.34 -16.21
CA ALA A 45 -3.22 -2.27 -15.31
C ALA A 45 -2.27 -3.35 -14.75
N THR A 46 -1.41 -3.96 -15.57
CA THR A 46 -0.42 -4.95 -15.10
C THR A 46 0.63 -4.34 -14.18
N GLN A 47 1.14 -3.15 -14.53
CA GLN A 47 2.13 -2.44 -13.72
C GLN A 47 1.56 -2.10 -12.34
N TYR A 48 0.38 -1.51 -12.29
CA TYR A 48 -0.24 -1.06 -11.04
C TYR A 48 -0.74 -2.21 -10.19
N LEU A 49 -1.22 -3.29 -10.79
CA LEU A 49 -1.47 -4.56 -10.08
C LEU A 49 -0.21 -5.05 -9.37
N GLY A 50 0.94 -5.08 -10.06
CA GLY A 50 2.22 -5.50 -9.47
C GLY A 50 2.72 -4.53 -8.39
N LEU A 51 2.56 -3.22 -8.60
CA LEU A 51 2.89 -2.21 -7.59
C LEU A 51 2.02 -2.35 -6.34
N GLY A 52 0.72 -2.59 -6.50
CA GLY A 52 -0.21 -2.82 -5.39
C GLY A 52 0.16 -4.07 -4.59
N PHE A 53 0.50 -5.16 -5.29
CA PHE A 53 0.96 -6.38 -4.61
C PHE A 53 2.25 -6.15 -3.83
N THR A 54 3.26 -5.55 -4.48
CA THR A 54 4.57 -5.31 -3.86
C THR A 54 4.56 -4.25 -2.77
N HIS A 55 3.58 -3.33 -2.82
CA HIS A 55 3.27 -2.38 -1.75
C HIS A 55 2.89 -3.10 -0.45
N ILE A 56 2.27 -4.28 -0.53
CA ILE A 56 1.99 -5.12 0.64
C ILE A 56 3.14 -6.08 0.91
N LEU A 57 3.46 -6.95 -0.03
CA LEU A 57 4.46 -8.00 0.14
C LEU A 57 5.56 -7.88 -0.93
N PRO A 58 6.83 -7.57 -0.58
CA PRO A 58 7.41 -7.56 0.76
C PRO A 58 7.50 -6.18 1.45
N LYS A 59 7.13 -5.08 0.78
CA LYS A 59 7.51 -3.73 1.25
C LYS A 59 6.61 -3.16 2.36
N GLY A 60 5.36 -3.62 2.45
CA GLY A 60 4.33 -3.03 3.31
C GLY A 60 4.27 -3.66 4.69
N LEU A 61 5.33 -3.52 5.50
CA LEU A 61 5.36 -4.11 6.84
C LEU A 61 4.17 -3.66 7.70
N ASP A 62 3.76 -2.39 7.60
CA ASP A 62 2.58 -1.86 8.30
C ASP A 62 1.31 -2.67 7.97
N HIS A 63 1.07 -2.94 6.69
CA HIS A 63 -0.06 -3.73 6.22
C HIS A 63 0.06 -5.20 6.63
N ILE A 64 1.25 -5.78 6.55
CA ILE A 64 1.50 -7.17 6.96
C ILE A 64 1.16 -7.35 8.44
N LEU A 65 1.70 -6.49 9.32
CA LEU A 65 1.43 -6.56 10.76
C LEU A 65 -0.04 -6.29 11.08
N PHE A 66 -0.68 -5.35 10.39
CA PHE A 66 -2.11 -5.09 10.55
C PHE A 66 -2.97 -6.31 10.19
N VAL A 67 -2.73 -6.92 9.01
CA VAL A 67 -3.46 -8.12 8.55
C VAL A 67 -3.22 -9.32 9.46
N LEU A 68 -1.97 -9.51 9.92
CA LEU A 68 -1.66 -10.54 10.91
C LEU A 68 -2.40 -10.26 12.24
N GLY A 69 -2.47 -9.02 12.68
CA GLY A 69 -3.27 -8.61 13.83
C GLY A 69 -4.75 -8.99 13.66
N LEU A 70 -5.36 -8.73 12.51
CA LEU A 70 -6.74 -9.15 12.23
C LEU A 70 -6.90 -10.67 12.27
N PHE A 71 -5.96 -11.39 11.64
CA PHE A 71 -5.94 -12.86 11.57
C PHE A 71 -5.85 -13.53 12.94
N LEU A 72 -5.05 -12.96 13.86
CA LEU A 72 -4.82 -13.52 15.18
C LEU A 72 -6.08 -13.53 16.07
N LEU A 73 -7.03 -12.60 15.88
CA LEU A 73 -8.30 -12.65 16.62
C LEU A 73 -9.26 -13.72 16.09
N SER A 74 -9.25 -13.96 14.77
CA SER A 74 -10.13 -14.94 14.16
C SER A 74 -9.54 -15.49 12.88
N THR A 75 -9.40 -16.81 12.84
CA THR A 75 -8.96 -17.54 11.64
C THR A 75 -10.12 -17.87 10.69
N ARG A 76 -11.33 -17.35 10.94
CA ARG A 76 -12.51 -17.59 10.10
C ARG A 76 -12.41 -16.74 8.84
N LEU A 77 -12.55 -17.37 7.68
CA LEU A 77 -12.32 -16.71 6.40
C LEU A 77 -13.33 -15.57 6.13
N LYS A 78 -14.63 -15.81 6.34
CA LYS A 78 -15.68 -14.82 6.02
C LYS A 78 -15.52 -13.48 6.79
N PRO A 79 -15.33 -13.46 8.13
CA PRO A 79 -15.08 -12.21 8.85
C PRO A 79 -13.74 -11.53 8.48
N LEU A 80 -12.71 -12.30 8.15
CA LEU A 80 -11.42 -11.74 7.71
C LEU A 80 -11.54 -11.06 6.36
N LEU A 81 -12.15 -11.73 5.38
CA LEU A 81 -12.38 -11.15 4.05
C LEU A 81 -13.19 -9.87 4.15
N LEU A 82 -14.25 -9.84 4.96
CA LEU A 82 -15.05 -8.63 5.14
C LEU A 82 -14.22 -7.46 5.69
N GLN A 83 -13.36 -7.70 6.68
CA GLN A 83 -12.49 -6.66 7.25
C GLN A 83 -11.44 -6.19 6.24
N VAL A 84 -10.79 -7.10 5.51
CA VAL A 84 -9.78 -6.76 4.50
C VAL A 84 -10.40 -5.98 3.35
N THR A 85 -11.52 -6.43 2.80
CA THR A 85 -12.19 -5.70 1.71
C THR A 85 -12.70 -4.34 2.18
N ALA A 86 -13.22 -4.23 3.42
CA ALA A 86 -13.62 -2.93 3.99
C ALA A 86 -12.42 -1.97 4.16
N PHE A 87 -11.29 -2.48 4.63
CA PHE A 87 -10.04 -1.73 4.70
C PHE A 87 -9.61 -1.24 3.31
N THR A 88 -9.57 -2.12 2.31
CA THR A 88 -9.13 -1.78 0.95
C THR A 88 -10.07 -0.79 0.26
N ALA A 89 -11.37 -0.92 0.48
CA ALA A 89 -12.35 0.05 -0.02
C ALA A 89 -12.12 1.46 0.57
N ALA A 90 -11.92 1.55 1.89
CA ALA A 90 -11.59 2.80 2.57
C ALA A 90 -10.25 3.37 2.10
N HIS A 91 -9.23 2.52 1.99
CA HIS A 91 -7.90 2.87 1.48
C HIS A 91 -8.00 3.47 0.07
N THR A 92 -8.72 2.80 -0.84
CA THR A 92 -8.96 3.27 -2.20
C THR A 92 -9.62 4.64 -2.22
N LEU A 93 -10.65 4.84 -1.37
CA LEU A 93 -11.37 6.10 -1.28
C LEU A 93 -10.45 7.24 -0.84
N THR A 94 -9.71 7.07 0.26
CA THR A 94 -8.86 8.15 0.76
C THR A 94 -7.67 8.42 -0.15
N LEU A 95 -7.07 7.38 -0.73
CA LEU A 95 -6.00 7.52 -1.73
C LEU A 95 -6.48 8.37 -2.92
N ALA A 96 -7.69 8.11 -3.43
CA ALA A 96 -8.29 8.92 -4.48
C ALA A 96 -8.48 10.38 -4.04
N LEU A 97 -9.07 10.61 -2.87
CA LEU A 97 -9.34 11.95 -2.34
C LEU A 97 -8.06 12.76 -2.13
N THR A 98 -7.00 12.12 -1.63
CA THR A 98 -5.71 12.78 -1.40
C THR A 98 -5.02 13.13 -2.71
N ILE A 99 -5.04 12.24 -3.71
CA ILE A 99 -4.44 12.54 -5.02
C ILE A 99 -5.20 13.64 -5.76
N TYR A 100 -6.53 13.69 -5.64
CA TYR A 100 -7.32 14.80 -6.18
C TYR A 100 -7.18 16.12 -5.38
N GLY A 101 -6.41 16.12 -4.29
CA GLY A 101 -6.19 17.31 -3.47
C GLY A 101 -7.39 17.74 -2.62
N VAL A 102 -8.37 16.84 -2.41
CA VAL A 102 -9.55 17.13 -1.58
C VAL A 102 -9.18 17.17 -0.10
N PHE A 103 -8.31 16.24 0.33
CA PHE A 103 -7.86 16.14 1.72
C PHE A 103 -6.44 15.55 1.80
N SER A 104 -5.52 16.25 2.45
CA SER A 104 -4.14 15.79 2.68
C SER A 104 -3.67 16.15 4.08
N LEU A 105 -3.25 15.15 4.84
CA LEU A 105 -2.56 15.34 6.12
C LEU A 105 -1.06 15.14 5.92
N PRO A 106 -0.21 15.83 6.72
CA PRO A 106 1.23 15.62 6.64
C PRO A 106 1.61 14.20 7.10
N PRO A 107 2.64 13.58 6.50
CA PRO A 107 3.13 12.25 6.91
C PRO A 107 3.47 12.17 8.40
N SER A 108 3.98 13.24 9.00
CA SER A 108 4.28 13.33 10.44
C SER A 108 3.06 13.11 11.35
N MET A 109 1.83 13.27 10.84
CA MET A 109 0.61 12.90 11.55
C MET A 109 0.08 11.53 11.13
N VAL A 110 0.13 11.23 9.84
CA VAL A 110 -0.45 10.01 9.27
C VAL A 110 0.33 8.77 9.69
N GLU A 111 1.66 8.80 9.59
CA GLU A 111 2.50 7.62 9.84
C GLU A 111 2.45 7.13 11.30
N PRO A 112 2.45 7.99 12.34
CA PRO A 112 2.20 7.56 13.71
C PRO A 112 0.81 6.97 13.92
N LEU A 113 -0.22 7.54 13.30
CA LEU A 113 -1.59 7.03 13.42
C LEU A 113 -1.75 5.65 12.76
N ILE A 114 -1.05 5.42 11.65
CA ILE A 114 -0.94 4.09 11.03
C ILE A 114 -0.29 3.11 12.02
N ALA A 115 0.86 3.45 12.61
CA ALA A 115 1.52 2.60 13.60
C ALA A 115 0.63 2.33 14.83
N LEU A 116 -0.07 3.35 15.31
CA LEU A 116 -0.99 3.25 16.44
C LEU A 116 -2.18 2.34 16.12
N SER A 117 -2.67 2.33 14.88
CA SER A 117 -3.73 1.40 14.45
C SER A 117 -3.31 -0.07 14.53
N ILE A 118 -2.03 -0.37 14.21
CA ILE A 118 -1.45 -1.71 14.34
C ILE A 118 -1.40 -2.13 15.81
N ALA A 119 -0.91 -1.22 16.67
CA ALA A 119 -0.88 -1.44 18.11
C ALA A 119 -2.29 -1.68 18.67
N TYR A 120 -3.27 -0.87 18.24
CA TYR A 120 -4.65 -0.99 18.67
C TYR A 120 -5.23 -2.37 18.36
N VAL A 121 -5.13 -2.84 17.11
CA VAL A 121 -5.67 -4.15 16.71
C VAL A 121 -5.01 -5.28 17.50
N ALA A 122 -3.70 -5.19 17.72
CA ALA A 122 -2.97 -6.17 18.50
C ALA A 122 -3.35 -6.16 20.00
N VAL A 123 -3.55 -4.99 20.61
CA VAL A 123 -4.02 -4.87 22.00
C VAL A 123 -5.44 -5.38 22.13
N GLU A 124 -6.33 -5.06 21.19
CA GLU A 124 -7.70 -5.57 21.15
C GLU A 124 -7.72 -7.10 21.20
N ASN A 125 -6.82 -7.78 20.48
CA ASN A 125 -6.72 -9.25 20.51
C ASN A 125 -6.41 -9.82 21.90
N LEU A 126 -5.78 -9.04 22.78
CA LEU A 126 -5.49 -9.42 24.16
C LEU A 126 -6.70 -9.24 25.07
N LEU A 127 -7.50 -8.20 24.81
CA LEU A 127 -8.64 -7.80 25.63
C LEU A 127 -9.92 -8.56 25.29
N THR A 128 -10.08 -8.99 24.03
CA THR A 128 -11.25 -9.75 23.58
C THR A 128 -10.86 -11.08 22.92
N SER A 129 -11.74 -12.06 23.05
CA SER A 129 -11.70 -13.33 22.31
C SER A 129 -12.75 -13.42 21.21
N GLU A 130 -13.64 -12.43 21.10
CA GLU A 130 -14.77 -12.43 20.17
C GLU A 130 -14.72 -11.25 19.21
N LEU A 131 -15.14 -11.50 17.97
CA LEU A 131 -15.27 -10.47 16.95
C LEU A 131 -16.57 -9.70 17.12
N GLN A 132 -16.47 -8.41 17.42
CA GLN A 132 -17.61 -7.51 17.45
C GLN A 132 -17.94 -6.99 16.04
N PRO A 133 -19.22 -6.83 15.65
CA PRO A 133 -19.60 -6.28 14.35
C PRO A 133 -19.03 -4.86 14.10
N SER A 134 -18.89 -4.05 15.16
CA SER A 134 -18.28 -2.72 15.12
C SER A 134 -16.83 -2.72 14.64
N ARG A 135 -16.13 -3.86 14.72
CA ARG A 135 -14.74 -3.99 14.29
C ARG A 135 -14.57 -3.71 12.80
N VAL A 136 -15.56 -4.04 11.97
CA VAL A 136 -15.51 -3.74 10.52
C VAL A 136 -15.48 -2.23 10.28
N VAL A 137 -16.25 -1.47 11.06
CA VAL A 137 -16.27 0.02 10.99
C VAL A 137 -14.93 0.60 11.43
N LEU A 138 -14.35 0.05 12.50
CA LEU A 138 -13.02 0.44 12.97
C LEU A 138 -11.94 0.17 11.91
N VAL A 139 -11.94 -1.04 11.33
CA VAL A 139 -10.99 -1.42 10.28
C VAL A 139 -11.16 -0.57 9.02
N PHE A 140 -12.40 -0.22 8.67
CA PHE A 140 -12.67 0.76 7.60
C PHE A 140 -12.03 2.12 7.93
N ALA A 141 -12.19 2.63 9.15
CA ALA A 141 -11.56 3.89 9.57
C ALA A 141 -10.02 3.84 9.52
N PHE A 142 -9.42 2.71 9.88
CA PHE A 142 -7.98 2.50 9.71
C PHE A 142 -7.58 2.45 8.24
N GLY A 143 -8.37 1.83 7.38
CA GLY A 143 -8.15 1.86 5.92
C GLY A 143 -8.12 3.29 5.36
N LEU A 144 -8.98 4.19 5.88
CA LEU A 144 -8.95 5.60 5.48
C LEU A 144 -7.59 6.24 5.84
N LEU A 145 -7.04 5.95 7.03
CA LEU A 145 -5.75 6.49 7.47
C LEU A 145 -4.59 5.97 6.61
N HIS A 146 -4.57 4.66 6.34
CA HIS A 146 -3.51 4.03 5.57
C HIS A 146 -3.47 4.55 4.12
N GLY A 147 -4.64 4.82 3.53
CA GLY A 147 -4.73 5.39 2.17
C GLY A 147 -4.03 6.74 2.01
N MET A 148 -3.98 7.56 3.06
CA MET A 148 -3.24 8.84 3.02
C MET A 148 -1.73 8.63 3.01
N GLY A 149 -1.22 7.64 3.74
CA GLY A 149 0.22 7.41 3.92
C GLY A 149 0.93 7.06 2.61
N PHE A 150 0.20 6.53 1.63
CA PHE A 150 0.76 6.15 0.33
C PHE A 150 0.48 7.13 -0.81
N ALA A 151 -0.37 8.14 -0.58
CA ALA A 151 -0.85 9.01 -1.66
C ALA A 151 0.25 9.83 -2.34
N GLY A 152 1.27 10.28 -1.59
CA GLY A 152 2.42 10.99 -2.14
C GLY A 152 3.21 10.14 -3.13
N VAL A 153 3.50 8.88 -2.79
CA VAL A 153 4.23 7.95 -3.66
C VAL A 153 3.48 7.68 -4.96
N LEU A 154 2.14 7.58 -4.91
CA LEU A 154 1.34 7.34 -6.10
C LEU A 154 1.24 8.59 -6.99
N ALA A 155 1.21 9.79 -6.40
CA ALA A 155 1.23 11.05 -7.14
C ALA A 155 2.56 11.27 -7.88
N ASP A 156 3.68 10.89 -7.26
CA ASP A 156 5.03 11.03 -7.82
C ASP A 156 5.28 10.12 -9.04
N LEU A 157 4.46 9.09 -9.25
CA LEU A 157 4.57 8.19 -10.41
C LEU A 157 4.12 8.83 -11.73
N GLY A 158 3.61 10.06 -11.72
CA GLY A 158 3.49 10.90 -12.92
C GLY A 158 2.50 10.40 -13.98
N LEU A 159 1.48 9.62 -13.59
CA LEU A 159 0.53 9.05 -14.54
C LEU A 159 -0.28 10.10 -15.31
N PRO A 160 -0.57 9.85 -16.61
CA PRO A 160 -1.60 10.59 -17.32
C PRO A 160 -2.93 10.50 -16.58
N ARG A 161 -3.61 11.65 -16.37
CA ARG A 161 -4.91 11.71 -15.66
C ARG A 161 -5.97 10.79 -16.26
N SER A 162 -5.90 10.50 -17.56
CA SER A 162 -6.84 9.59 -18.25
C SER A 162 -6.76 8.15 -17.76
N GLU A 163 -5.61 7.72 -17.25
CA GLU A 163 -5.36 6.35 -16.79
C GLU A 163 -5.39 6.21 -15.27
N PHE A 164 -5.66 7.31 -14.56
CA PHE A 164 -5.70 7.35 -13.10
C PHE A 164 -6.67 6.33 -12.50
N VAL A 165 -7.88 6.22 -13.04
CA VAL A 165 -8.90 5.29 -12.51
C VAL A 165 -8.45 3.84 -12.72
N THR A 166 -7.91 3.51 -13.89
CA THR A 166 -7.35 2.19 -14.21
C THR A 166 -6.25 1.83 -13.21
N ALA A 167 -5.29 2.74 -13.02
CA ALA A 167 -4.17 2.58 -12.10
C ALA A 167 -4.63 2.43 -10.66
N LEU A 168 -5.54 3.28 -10.18
CA LEU A 168 -6.07 3.24 -8.82
C LEU A 168 -6.78 1.91 -8.53
N LEU A 169 -7.68 1.47 -9.42
CA LEU A 169 -8.43 0.24 -9.21
C LEU A 169 -7.50 -0.98 -9.25
N THR A 170 -6.62 -1.07 -10.25
CA THR A 170 -5.71 -2.21 -10.39
C THR A 170 -4.65 -2.26 -9.29
N PHE A 171 -4.17 -1.10 -8.83
CA PHE A 171 -3.35 -0.99 -7.64
C PHE A 171 -4.04 -1.57 -6.40
N ASN A 172 -5.29 -1.18 -6.14
CA ASN A 172 -6.00 -1.69 -4.96
C ASN A 172 -6.40 -3.18 -5.09
N VAL A 173 -6.63 -3.68 -6.31
CA VAL A 173 -6.73 -5.14 -6.55
C VAL A 173 -5.41 -5.84 -6.21
N GLY A 174 -4.27 -5.24 -6.57
CA GLY A 174 -2.94 -5.72 -6.17
C GLY A 174 -2.76 -5.74 -4.66
N VAL A 175 -3.19 -4.68 -3.97
CA VAL A 175 -3.19 -4.57 -2.50
C VAL A 175 -4.00 -5.70 -1.87
N GLU A 176 -5.26 -5.88 -2.32
CA GLU A 176 -6.12 -6.95 -1.81
C GLU A 176 -5.50 -8.33 -2.04
N ALA A 177 -4.93 -8.58 -3.23
CA ALA A 177 -4.20 -9.81 -3.53
C ALA A 177 -3.00 -10.04 -2.60
N GLY A 178 -2.24 -8.99 -2.27
CA GLY A 178 -1.13 -9.05 -1.32
C GLY A 178 -1.60 -9.40 0.09
N GLN A 179 -2.68 -8.76 0.57
CA GLN A 179 -3.27 -9.07 1.89
C GLN A 179 -3.80 -10.50 1.96
N LEU A 180 -4.46 -10.97 0.90
CA LEU A 180 -4.93 -12.35 0.80
C LEU A 180 -3.77 -13.35 0.79
N ALA A 181 -2.64 -13.02 0.15
CA ALA A 181 -1.44 -13.86 0.18
C ALA A 181 -0.88 -13.99 1.61
N VAL A 182 -0.85 -12.90 2.38
CA VAL A 182 -0.44 -12.92 3.80
C VAL A 182 -1.39 -13.79 4.63
N ILE A 183 -2.71 -13.64 4.45
CA ILE A 183 -3.72 -14.45 5.15
C ILE A 183 -3.58 -15.93 4.78
N ALA A 184 -3.37 -16.24 3.51
CA ALA A 184 -3.20 -17.61 3.04
C ALA A 184 -1.94 -18.26 3.64
N ALA A 185 -0.82 -17.54 3.65
CA ALA A 185 0.42 -18.00 4.28
C ALA A 185 0.25 -18.23 5.78
N ALA A 186 -0.33 -17.27 6.51
CA ALA A 186 -0.59 -17.40 7.95
C ALA A 186 -1.55 -18.58 8.24
N SER A 187 -2.60 -18.73 7.44
CA SER A 187 -3.56 -19.84 7.55
C SER A 187 -2.89 -21.19 7.34
N ALA A 188 -2.02 -21.32 6.34
CA ALA A 188 -1.29 -22.55 6.05
C ALA A 188 -0.40 -22.97 7.22
N VAL A 189 0.31 -22.02 7.83
CA VAL A 189 1.18 -22.26 9.00
C VAL A 189 0.41 -22.84 10.19
N VAL A 190 -0.84 -22.41 10.40
CA VAL A 190 -1.63 -22.80 11.58
C VAL A 190 -2.73 -23.83 11.29
N LEU A 191 -2.81 -24.35 10.06
CA LEU A 191 -3.97 -25.11 9.55
C LEU A 191 -4.32 -26.36 10.37
N GLY A 192 -3.37 -26.96 11.11
CA GLY A 192 -3.59 -28.12 11.98
C GLY A 192 -3.64 -27.83 13.49
N VAL A 193 -3.37 -26.59 13.91
CA VAL A 193 -3.20 -26.23 15.32
C VAL A 193 -4.15 -25.14 15.80
N ARG A 194 -4.80 -24.40 14.89
CA ARG A 194 -5.67 -23.26 15.21
C ARG A 194 -6.85 -23.59 16.14
N ASP A 195 -7.34 -24.83 16.09
CA ASP A 195 -8.48 -25.30 16.89
C ASP A 195 -8.06 -25.90 18.25
N ARG A 196 -6.76 -25.91 18.57
CA ARG A 196 -6.25 -26.45 19.83
C ARG A 196 -6.43 -25.44 20.97
N PRO A 197 -6.80 -25.87 22.19
CA PRO A 197 -7.04 -24.95 23.31
C PRO A 197 -5.79 -24.15 23.73
N TRP A 198 -4.59 -24.67 23.43
CA TRP A 198 -3.33 -23.99 23.70
C TRP A 198 -2.93 -22.97 22.63
N TYR A 199 -3.59 -22.94 21.48
CA TYR A 199 -3.26 -22.06 20.37
C TYR A 199 -3.31 -20.58 20.80
N ARG A 200 -4.37 -20.19 21.50
CA ARG A 200 -4.51 -18.82 21.98
C ARG A 200 -3.39 -18.40 22.96
N PRO A 201 -3.15 -19.09 24.09
CA PRO A 201 -2.13 -18.67 25.04
C PRO A 201 -0.69 -18.80 24.51
N ARG A 202 -0.40 -19.71 23.57
CA ARG A 202 0.96 -19.94 23.08
C ARG A 202 1.30 -19.27 21.75
N VAL A 203 0.31 -18.90 20.94
CA VAL A 203 0.52 -18.31 19.62
C VAL A 203 -0.13 -16.92 19.54
N VAL A 204 -1.44 -16.84 19.77
CA VAL A 204 -2.19 -15.58 19.60
C VAL A 204 -1.70 -14.49 20.55
N VAL A 205 -1.59 -14.80 21.85
CA VAL A 205 -1.20 -13.82 22.87
C VAL A 205 0.25 -13.34 22.68
N PRO A 206 1.27 -14.21 22.54
CA PRO A 206 2.64 -13.75 22.33
C PRO A 206 2.84 -12.96 21.03
N LEU A 207 2.22 -13.40 19.93
CA LEU A 207 2.32 -12.66 18.66
C LEU A 207 1.60 -11.32 18.73
N SER A 208 0.42 -11.26 19.37
CA SER A 208 -0.27 -9.98 19.56
C SER A 208 0.54 -9.03 20.46
N LEU A 209 1.19 -9.53 21.52
CA LEU A 209 2.10 -8.71 22.32
C LEU A 209 3.30 -8.19 21.50
N ALA A 210 3.89 -9.03 20.65
CA ALA A 210 5.00 -8.61 19.79
C ALA A 210 4.55 -7.53 18.78
N ILE A 211 3.40 -7.73 18.12
CA ILE A 211 2.85 -6.74 17.17
C ILE A 211 2.48 -5.43 17.89
N ALA A 212 1.89 -5.51 19.08
CA ALA A 212 1.59 -4.33 19.90
C ALA A 212 2.87 -3.57 20.28
N GLY A 213 3.91 -4.28 20.70
CA GLY A 213 5.22 -3.70 21.02
C GLY A 213 5.85 -2.99 19.82
N VAL A 214 5.84 -3.63 18.64
CA VAL A 214 6.35 -3.02 17.40
C VAL A 214 5.52 -1.79 17.01
N GLY A 215 4.19 -1.88 17.04
CA GLY A 215 3.31 -0.77 16.70
C GLY A 215 3.50 0.44 17.63
N LEU A 216 3.63 0.20 18.94
CA LEU A 216 3.90 1.26 19.92
C LEU A 216 5.29 1.88 19.73
N PHE A 217 6.31 1.04 19.49
CA PHE A 217 7.66 1.51 19.19
C PHE A 217 7.68 2.40 17.95
N TRP A 218 7.09 1.96 16.84
CA TRP A 218 6.98 2.76 15.61
C TRP A 218 6.14 4.02 15.79
N THR A 219 5.12 3.98 16.64
CA THR A 219 4.34 5.18 16.96
C THR A 219 5.25 6.24 17.59
N VAL A 220 6.06 5.86 18.58
CA VAL A 220 7.00 6.79 19.24
C VAL A 220 8.07 7.27 18.27
N GLU A 221 8.69 6.34 17.52
CA GLU A 221 9.70 6.65 16.51
C GLU A 221 9.19 7.71 15.52
N ARG A 222 8.01 7.49 14.93
CA ARG A 222 7.43 8.38 13.91
C ARG A 222 6.92 9.71 14.48
N VAL A 223 6.64 9.79 15.79
CA VAL A 223 6.27 11.05 16.46
C VAL A 223 7.49 11.90 16.77
N VAL A 224 8.59 11.26 17.18
CA VAL A 224 9.80 11.97 17.63
C VAL A 224 10.70 12.36 16.45
N GLY A 225 10.69 11.58 15.36
CA GLY A 225 11.52 11.81 14.18
C GLY A 225 12.87 11.11 14.27
#